data_AF-A0A7X8UX25-F1
#
_entry.id   AF-A0A7X8UX25-F1
#
_cell.length_a   1.000
_cell.length_b   1.000
_cell.length_c   1.000
_cell.angle_alpha   90.00
_cell.angle_beta   90.00
_cell.angle_gamma   90.00
#
_symmetry.space_group_name_H-M   'P 1'
#
loop_
_entity.id
_entity.type
_entity.pdbx_description
1 polymer ?
#
loop_
_entity_poly.entity_id
_entity_poly.type
_entity_poly.pdbx_seq_one_letter_code
_entity_poly.pdbx_strand_id
1 'polypeptide(L)'
;KNGGSVSLTNSQQWRRAMFTVNDAYFGNRQNNGADFRIARSSIGYFYLDRVLVGSPLPPGPVIQLDVTALEHAIEAGESLPDEVFTITNVGGSDLHYQISTTAGWLSTSVQEGLSTGETDHITISYAVSELAGGNYSGSIVINDLGGSGATASIQVNLQVIQPPVASDFDEDGDVDLEDFGFLQRCYSALPVSGECVKADLNNDGFVNQEDFVKFSLCFRGEGIPSDPSCQE
;
A
#
# COMPACT_ATOMS: atom_id res chain seq x y z
N LYS A 1 -30.98 -3.62 -40.05
CA LYS A 1 -29.80 -3.49 -39.16
C LYS A 1 -29.13 -4.85 -39.11
N ASN A 2 -27.84 -4.96 -39.42
CA ASN A 2 -27.16 -6.25 -39.46
C ASN A 2 -26.56 -6.54 -38.08
N GLY A 3 -27.07 -7.57 -37.40
CA GLY A 3 -26.57 -8.01 -36.10
C GLY A 3 -25.28 -8.83 -36.18
N GLY A 4 -24.67 -8.98 -37.36
CA GLY A 4 -23.46 -9.77 -37.57
C GLY A 4 -23.73 -11.19 -38.10
N SER A 5 -22.66 -11.94 -38.37
CA SER A 5 -22.74 -13.32 -38.88
C SER A 5 -21.61 -14.19 -38.33
N VAL A 6 -21.88 -15.47 -38.12
CA VAL A 6 -20.86 -16.48 -37.72
C VAL A 6 -20.71 -17.51 -38.84
N SER A 7 -19.46 -17.79 -39.21
CA SER A 7 -19.16 -18.86 -40.17
C SER A 7 -19.20 -20.23 -39.49
N LEU A 8 -19.97 -21.15 -40.06
CA LEU A 8 -20.01 -22.55 -39.64
C LEU A 8 -18.75 -23.28 -40.16
N THR A 9 -18.07 -24.00 -39.28
CA THR A 9 -16.79 -24.67 -39.58
C THR A 9 -16.90 -26.18 -39.73
N ASN A 10 -18.11 -26.77 -39.60
CA ASN A 10 -18.35 -28.22 -39.60
C ASN A 10 -17.50 -29.03 -38.61
N SER A 11 -17.00 -28.41 -37.53
CA SER A 11 -16.13 -29.05 -36.55
C SER A 11 -16.87 -29.95 -35.54
N GLN A 12 -18.21 -30.00 -35.59
CA GLN A 12 -19.06 -30.70 -34.61
C GLN A 12 -18.84 -30.25 -33.15
N GLN A 13 -18.38 -29.02 -32.94
CA GLN A 13 -18.18 -28.41 -31.62
C GLN A 13 -19.13 -27.23 -31.45
N TRP A 14 -19.69 -27.07 -30.25
CA TRP A 14 -20.46 -25.87 -29.90
C TRP A 14 -19.57 -24.63 -29.93
N ARG A 15 -20.09 -23.52 -30.46
CA ARG A 15 -19.40 -22.22 -30.49
C ARG A 15 -20.28 -21.16 -29.85
N ARG A 16 -19.65 -20.25 -29.11
CA ARG A 16 -20.29 -19.04 -28.59
C ARG A 16 -19.99 -17.88 -29.52
N ALA A 17 -21.01 -17.09 -29.84
CA ALA A 17 -20.88 -15.85 -30.57
C ALA A 17 -21.60 -14.74 -29.79
N MET A 18 -21.01 -13.55 -29.76
CA MET A 18 -21.57 -12.37 -29.11
C MET A 18 -21.69 -11.26 -30.14
N PHE A 19 -22.85 -10.61 -30.17
CA PHE A 19 -23.15 -9.52 -31.07
C PHE A 19 -23.75 -8.37 -30.28
N THR A 20 -23.23 -7.17 -30.48
CA THR A 20 -23.78 -5.93 -29.91
C THR A 20 -24.62 -5.24 -30.96
N VAL A 21 -25.88 -4.98 -30.65
CA VAL A 21 -26.83 -4.29 -31.53
C VAL A 21 -27.37 -3.06 -30.79
N ASN A 22 -27.06 -1.87 -31.27
CA ASN A 22 -27.29 -0.61 -30.54
C ASN A 22 -28.75 -0.16 -30.48
N ASP A 23 -29.62 -0.74 -31.30
CA ASP A 23 -30.98 -0.26 -31.55
C ASP A 23 -31.97 -1.41 -31.77
N ALA A 24 -31.71 -2.56 -31.15
CA ALA A 24 -32.56 -3.74 -31.28
C ALA A 24 -33.92 -3.49 -30.62
N TYR A 25 -34.99 -3.46 -31.42
CA TYR A 25 -36.35 -3.41 -30.92
C TYR A 25 -36.94 -4.82 -30.74
N PHE A 26 -37.20 -5.19 -29.48
CA PHE A 26 -37.89 -6.44 -29.10
C PHE A 26 -39.38 -6.18 -28.86
N GLY A 27 -40.14 -6.00 -29.94
CA GLY A 27 -41.60 -5.90 -29.90
C GLY A 27 -42.30 -7.25 -29.68
N ASN A 28 -43.58 -7.22 -29.29
CA ASN A 28 -44.40 -8.43 -29.14
C ASN A 28 -44.61 -9.19 -30.48
N ARG A 29 -45.19 -10.39 -30.42
CA ARG A 29 -45.22 -11.40 -31.50
C ARG A 29 -46.03 -11.03 -32.76
N GLN A 30 -46.62 -9.84 -32.84
CA GLN A 30 -47.55 -9.47 -33.92
C GLN A 30 -47.12 -8.25 -34.75
N ASN A 31 -45.97 -7.62 -34.48
CA ASN A 31 -45.59 -6.40 -35.20
C ASN A 31 -44.48 -6.66 -36.24
N ASN A 32 -44.69 -6.15 -37.46
CA ASN A 32 -43.77 -6.28 -38.60
C ASN A 32 -42.41 -5.55 -38.38
N GLY A 33 -42.26 -4.85 -37.24
CA GLY A 33 -41.12 -4.03 -36.87
C GLY A 33 -40.17 -4.61 -35.82
N ALA A 34 -40.32 -5.86 -35.37
CA ALA A 34 -39.33 -6.48 -34.48
C ALA A 34 -37.99 -6.75 -35.20
N ASP A 35 -36.89 -6.36 -34.57
CA ASP A 35 -35.53 -6.37 -35.16
C ASP A 35 -34.75 -7.67 -34.89
N PHE A 36 -35.26 -8.57 -34.04
CA PHE A 36 -34.54 -9.81 -33.71
C PHE A 36 -34.89 -10.97 -34.64
N ARG A 37 -33.95 -11.33 -35.53
CA ARG A 37 -34.07 -12.48 -36.43
C ARG A 37 -32.75 -13.23 -36.48
N ILE A 38 -32.80 -14.55 -36.25
CA ILE A 38 -31.67 -15.45 -36.47
C ILE A 38 -31.99 -16.27 -37.72
N ALA A 39 -31.13 -16.19 -38.73
CA ALA A 39 -31.31 -16.89 -39.99
C ALA A 39 -29.98 -17.43 -40.52
N ARG A 40 -30.06 -18.46 -41.35
CA ARG A 40 -28.94 -19.00 -42.13
C ARG A 40 -29.12 -18.58 -43.59
N SER A 41 -28.02 -18.23 -44.27
CA SER A 41 -28.02 -17.80 -45.68
C SER A 41 -28.00 -18.95 -46.70
N SER A 42 -27.77 -20.20 -46.27
CA SER A 42 -27.67 -21.38 -47.12
C SER A 42 -28.65 -22.49 -46.71
N ILE A 43 -28.95 -23.41 -47.63
CA ILE A 43 -29.78 -24.59 -47.36
C ILE A 43 -29.15 -25.48 -46.27
N GLY A 44 -30.00 -26.04 -45.40
CA GLY A 44 -29.62 -26.98 -44.34
C GLY A 44 -30.00 -26.51 -42.94
N TYR A 45 -29.73 -27.35 -41.94
CA TYR A 45 -30.06 -27.07 -40.54
C TYR A 45 -28.92 -26.33 -39.83
N PHE A 46 -29.27 -25.53 -38.83
CA PHE A 46 -28.36 -25.08 -37.79
C PHE A 46 -29.04 -25.28 -36.45
N TYR A 47 -28.25 -25.55 -35.41
CA TYR A 47 -28.76 -25.81 -34.08
C TYR A 47 -28.37 -24.66 -33.16
N LEU A 48 -29.34 -24.20 -32.38
CA LEU A 48 -29.13 -23.26 -31.30
C LEU A 48 -29.40 -24.02 -29.99
N ASP A 49 -28.50 -23.90 -29.04
CA ASP A 49 -28.71 -24.43 -27.69
C ASP A 49 -29.29 -23.34 -26.78
N ARG A 50 -28.58 -22.21 -26.63
CA ARG A 50 -28.99 -21.10 -25.78
C ARG A 50 -28.87 -19.76 -26.48
N VAL A 51 -29.91 -18.94 -26.40
CA VAL A 51 -29.92 -17.54 -26.83
C VAL A 51 -30.19 -16.68 -25.61
N LEU A 52 -29.23 -15.81 -25.27
CA LEU A 52 -29.39 -14.81 -24.22
C LEU A 52 -29.48 -13.44 -24.88
N VAL A 53 -30.52 -12.69 -24.53
CA VAL A 53 -30.72 -11.31 -24.92
C VAL A 53 -30.70 -10.47 -23.65
N GLY A 54 -29.82 -9.49 -23.60
CA GLY A 54 -29.72 -8.53 -22.51
C GLY A 54 -29.01 -7.27 -23.00
N SER A 55 -29.07 -6.21 -22.19
CA SER A 55 -28.11 -5.12 -22.32
C SER A 55 -26.69 -5.66 -22.13
N PRO A 56 -25.66 -5.04 -22.75
CA PRO A 56 -24.29 -5.35 -22.34
C PRO A 56 -24.20 -5.21 -20.83
N LEU A 57 -23.49 -6.12 -20.16
CA LEU A 57 -23.16 -5.91 -18.76
C LEU A 57 -22.48 -4.54 -18.67
N PRO A 58 -22.82 -3.70 -17.67
CA PRO A 58 -22.08 -2.47 -17.48
C PRO A 58 -20.59 -2.83 -17.36
N PRO A 59 -19.68 -1.94 -17.81
CA PRO A 59 -18.26 -2.11 -17.51
C PRO A 59 -18.09 -2.39 -16.03
N GLY A 60 -17.15 -3.28 -15.69
CA GLY A 60 -16.85 -3.58 -14.29
C GLY A 60 -16.47 -2.32 -13.51
N PRO A 61 -16.44 -2.39 -12.16
CA PRO A 61 -15.96 -1.27 -11.37
C PRO A 61 -14.52 -0.93 -11.76
N VAL A 62 -14.20 0.36 -11.69
CA VAL A 62 -12.84 0.86 -11.91
C VAL A 62 -12.46 1.64 -10.66
N ILE A 63 -11.48 1.11 -9.93
CA ILE A 63 -11.00 1.73 -8.70
C ILE A 63 -10.11 2.90 -9.09
N GLN A 64 -10.52 4.12 -8.73
CA GLN A 64 -9.68 5.30 -8.81
C GLN A 64 -9.30 5.75 -7.41
N LEU A 65 -8.00 5.95 -7.20
CA LEU A 65 -7.41 6.53 -6.00
C LEU A 65 -6.90 7.93 -6.32
N ASP A 66 -6.90 8.82 -5.34
CA ASP A 66 -6.27 10.15 -5.43
C ASP A 66 -4.75 10.11 -5.29
N VAL A 67 -4.24 9.13 -4.54
CA VAL A 67 -2.81 8.87 -4.36
C VAL A 67 -2.48 7.39 -4.63
N THR A 68 -1.26 7.14 -5.10
CA THR A 68 -0.75 5.77 -5.32
C THR A 68 0.55 5.49 -4.56
N ALA A 69 1.15 6.52 -3.97
CA ALA A 69 2.36 6.41 -3.16
C ALA A 69 2.37 7.48 -2.06
N LEU A 70 2.85 7.11 -0.88
CA LEU A 70 3.09 7.98 0.27
C LEU A 70 4.53 7.75 0.76
N GLU A 71 5.22 8.85 1.01
CA GLU A 71 6.64 8.87 1.41
C GLU A 71 6.76 9.71 2.68
N HIS A 72 7.29 9.12 3.74
CA HIS A 72 7.46 9.79 5.03
C HIS A 72 8.88 9.61 5.56
N ALA A 73 9.33 10.60 6.31
CA ALA A 73 10.54 10.53 7.12
C ALA A 73 10.25 11.15 8.49
N ILE A 74 10.58 10.43 9.56
CA ILE A 74 10.46 10.88 10.96
C ILE A 74 11.70 10.53 11.75
N GLU A 75 11.92 11.19 12.87
CA GLU A 75 12.91 10.77 13.86
C GLU A 75 12.35 9.65 14.73
N ALA A 76 13.22 8.77 15.24
CA ALA A 76 12.82 7.68 16.12
C ALA A 76 12.12 8.21 17.38
N GLY A 77 10.97 7.62 17.73
CA GLY A 77 10.12 8.06 18.85
C GLY A 77 9.04 9.08 18.48
N GLU A 78 9.12 9.70 17.30
CA GLU A 78 8.09 10.63 16.82
C GLU A 78 6.83 9.91 16.32
N SER A 79 5.77 10.69 16.14
CA SER A 79 4.50 10.21 15.58
C SER A 79 4.23 10.82 14.21
N LEU A 80 3.46 10.10 13.39
CA LEU A 80 2.92 10.62 12.14
C LEU A 80 1.45 11.01 12.33
N PRO A 81 1.01 12.17 11.80
CA PRO A 81 -0.40 12.51 11.81
C PRO A 81 -1.19 11.55 10.91
N ASP A 82 -2.46 11.34 11.26
CA ASP A 82 -3.38 10.62 10.39
C ASP A 82 -3.54 11.35 9.04
N GLU A 83 -3.64 10.56 7.97
CA GLU A 83 -3.84 11.06 6.61
C GLU A 83 -5.13 10.49 6.03
N VAL A 84 -5.59 11.04 4.92
CA VAL A 84 -6.80 10.57 4.23
C VAL A 84 -6.46 10.34 2.76
N PHE A 85 -6.87 9.18 2.25
CA PHE A 85 -6.94 8.91 0.83
C PHE A 85 -8.39 8.68 0.43
N THR A 86 -8.66 8.75 -0.87
CA THR A 86 -10.01 8.55 -1.39
C THR A 86 -10.13 7.36 -2.33
N ILE A 87 -11.29 6.73 -2.30
CA ILE A 87 -11.69 5.67 -3.22
C ILE A 87 -12.90 6.17 -3.98
N THR A 88 -12.82 6.18 -5.32
CA THR A 88 -13.97 6.47 -6.18
C THR A 88 -14.11 5.39 -7.24
N ASN A 89 -15.31 4.84 -7.38
CA ASN A 89 -15.63 3.95 -8.49
C ASN A 89 -15.98 4.76 -9.75
N VAL A 90 -15.08 4.78 -10.73
CA VAL A 90 -15.34 5.43 -12.04
C VAL A 90 -15.81 4.44 -13.12
N GLY A 91 -16.12 3.20 -12.70
CA GLY A 91 -16.63 2.14 -13.55
C GLY A 91 -18.13 2.23 -13.80
N GLY A 92 -18.67 1.21 -14.49
CA GLY A 92 -20.09 1.15 -14.85
C GLY A 92 -20.96 0.34 -13.89
N SER A 93 -20.34 -0.43 -12.99
CA SER A 93 -20.99 -1.32 -12.01
C SER A 93 -20.51 -0.97 -10.61
N ASP A 94 -21.30 -1.30 -9.59
CA ASP A 94 -20.96 -1.06 -8.18
C ASP A 94 -19.64 -1.73 -7.78
N LEU A 95 -18.84 -1.04 -6.95
CA LEU A 95 -17.59 -1.54 -6.39
C LEU A 95 -17.83 -1.94 -4.93
N HIS A 96 -17.79 -3.23 -4.63
CA HIS A 96 -17.75 -3.72 -3.25
C HIS A 96 -16.29 -3.96 -2.88
N TYR A 97 -15.64 -3.01 -2.22
CA TYR A 97 -14.20 -3.10 -1.98
C TYR A 97 -13.86 -3.65 -0.61
N GLN A 98 -12.70 -4.31 -0.53
CA GLN A 98 -12.01 -4.66 0.70
C GLN A 98 -10.62 -4.04 0.71
N ILE A 99 -10.23 -3.50 1.86
CA ILE A 99 -8.95 -2.86 2.13
C ILE A 99 -8.14 -3.77 3.05
N SER A 100 -6.88 -3.99 2.72
CA SER A 100 -5.91 -4.72 3.55
C SER A 100 -4.57 -3.98 3.57
N THR A 101 -3.82 -4.12 4.66
CA THR A 101 -2.46 -3.56 4.79
C THR A 101 -1.43 -4.68 4.87
N THR A 102 -0.23 -4.44 4.34
CA THR A 102 0.87 -5.45 4.39
C THR A 102 1.84 -5.24 5.55
N ALA A 103 1.70 -4.14 6.30
CA ALA A 103 2.59 -3.79 7.40
C ALA A 103 1.79 -3.57 8.69
N GLY A 104 2.31 -4.08 9.81
CA GLY A 104 1.65 -3.97 11.12
C GLY A 104 1.60 -2.55 11.69
N TRP A 105 2.46 -1.65 11.22
CA TRP A 105 2.47 -0.22 11.57
C TRP A 105 1.48 0.60 10.74
N LEU A 106 0.74 -0.02 9.81
CA LEU A 106 -0.28 0.62 8.96
C LEU A 106 -1.68 0.09 9.26
N SER A 107 -2.63 0.99 9.40
CA SER A 107 -4.06 0.67 9.55
C SER A 107 -4.95 1.69 8.85
N THR A 108 -6.19 1.29 8.57
CA THR A 108 -7.21 2.15 7.97
C THR A 108 -8.47 2.17 8.82
N SER A 109 -9.25 3.26 8.75
CA SER A 109 -10.48 3.43 9.55
C SER A 109 -11.56 2.39 9.25
N VAL A 110 -11.59 1.84 8.05
CA VAL A 110 -12.47 0.75 7.61
C VAL A 110 -11.70 -0.26 6.77
N GLN A 111 -12.20 -1.49 6.71
CA GLN A 111 -11.62 -2.58 5.93
C GLN A 111 -12.51 -2.99 4.74
N GLU A 112 -13.76 -2.53 4.67
CA GLU A 112 -14.68 -2.87 3.59
C GLU A 112 -15.64 -1.70 3.34
N GLY A 113 -16.17 -1.60 2.12
CA GLY A 113 -17.13 -0.57 1.74
C GLY A 113 -17.79 -0.81 0.37
N LEU A 114 -18.65 0.12 -0.01
CA LEU A 114 -19.38 0.13 -1.27
C LEU A 114 -19.23 1.51 -1.91
N SER A 115 -18.80 1.55 -3.18
CA SER A 115 -18.80 2.78 -3.99
C SER A 115 -19.61 2.58 -5.26
N THR A 116 -20.65 3.41 -5.42
CA THR A 116 -21.53 3.45 -6.62
C THR A 116 -21.22 4.62 -7.55
N GLY A 117 -20.11 5.33 -7.32
CA GLY A 117 -19.70 6.52 -8.06
C GLY A 117 -19.38 7.73 -7.17
N GLU A 118 -19.75 7.65 -5.90
CA GLU A 118 -19.35 8.58 -4.84
C GLU A 118 -17.88 8.40 -4.43
N THR A 119 -17.35 9.44 -3.78
CA THR A 119 -15.98 9.47 -3.24
C THR A 119 -16.00 9.14 -1.75
N ASP A 120 -15.42 7.99 -1.41
CA ASP A 120 -15.22 7.55 -0.04
C ASP A 120 -13.91 8.10 0.51
N HIS A 121 -13.92 8.55 1.77
CA HIS A 121 -12.75 9.09 2.45
C HIS A 121 -12.29 8.10 3.52
N ILE A 122 -11.08 7.58 3.37
CA ILE A 122 -10.53 6.56 4.25
C ILE A 122 -9.34 7.17 5.01
N THR A 123 -9.40 7.12 6.33
CA THR A 123 -8.31 7.59 7.19
C THR A 123 -7.25 6.51 7.34
N ILE A 124 -5.99 6.89 7.18
CA ILE A 124 -4.79 6.09 7.42
C ILE A 124 -4.22 6.47 8.78
N SER A 125 -3.90 5.48 9.60
CA SER A 125 -3.23 5.67 10.88
C SER A 125 -1.93 4.87 10.95
N TYR A 126 -0.92 5.51 11.56
CA TYR A 126 0.47 5.05 11.59
C TYR A 126 0.92 4.74 13.02
N ALA A 127 1.24 3.47 13.31
CA ALA A 127 1.79 3.05 14.59
C ALA A 127 3.33 2.95 14.51
N VAL A 128 4.00 4.10 14.50
CA VAL A 128 5.42 4.23 14.13
C VAL A 128 6.35 4.66 15.27
N SER A 129 5.80 5.13 16.40
CA SER A 129 6.59 5.67 17.52
C SER A 129 7.49 4.66 18.22
N GLU A 130 7.21 3.36 18.06
CA GLU A 130 8.01 2.26 18.64
C GLU A 130 8.92 1.58 17.59
N LEU A 131 8.97 2.10 16.36
CA LEU A 131 9.87 1.57 15.34
C LEU A 131 11.29 2.10 15.59
N ALA A 132 12.27 1.20 15.49
CA ALA A 132 13.68 1.56 15.51
C ALA A 132 14.08 2.33 14.23
N GLY A 133 15.24 2.97 14.25
CA GLY A 133 15.82 3.55 13.04
C GLY A 133 15.90 2.54 11.89
N GLY A 134 15.49 2.95 10.69
CA GLY A 134 15.50 2.07 9.53
C GLY A 134 14.52 2.49 8.44
N ASN A 135 14.49 1.70 7.37
CA ASN A 135 13.56 1.86 6.26
C ASN A 135 12.46 0.80 6.34
N TYR A 136 11.21 1.25 6.28
CA TYR A 136 10.02 0.43 6.33
C TYR A 136 9.20 0.61 5.05
N SER A 137 8.69 -0.49 4.53
CA SER A 137 7.78 -0.48 3.38
C SER A 137 6.51 -1.25 3.72
N GLY A 138 5.37 -0.66 3.33
CA GLY A 138 4.05 -1.23 3.45
C GLY A 138 3.22 -0.87 2.23
N SER A 139 2.05 -1.49 2.10
CA SER A 139 1.09 -1.16 1.07
C SER A 139 -0.33 -1.29 1.60
N ILE A 140 -1.20 -0.42 1.08
CA ILE A 140 -2.65 -0.50 1.26
C ILE A 140 -3.21 -1.07 -0.03
N VAL A 141 -3.84 -2.24 0.03
CA VAL A 141 -4.37 -2.97 -1.13
C VAL A 141 -5.89 -2.96 -1.10
N ILE A 142 -6.50 -2.48 -2.18
CA ILE A 142 -7.94 -2.38 -2.38
C ILE A 142 -8.34 -3.40 -3.45
N ASN A 143 -9.24 -4.32 -3.10
CA ASN A 143 -9.72 -5.38 -3.99
C ASN A 143 -11.24 -5.32 -4.14
N ASP A 144 -11.75 -5.53 -5.36
CA ASP A 144 -13.17 -5.75 -5.60
C ASP A 144 -13.58 -7.18 -5.20
N LEU A 145 -14.55 -7.26 -4.29
CA LEU A 145 -15.24 -8.49 -3.88
C LEU A 145 -16.41 -8.83 -4.81
N GLY A 146 -16.83 -7.92 -5.70
CA GLY A 146 -17.89 -8.12 -6.69
C GLY A 146 -17.55 -9.09 -7.83
N GLY A 147 -16.34 -9.64 -7.84
CA GLY A 147 -15.91 -10.67 -8.79
C GLY A 147 -15.36 -10.13 -10.12
N SER A 148 -15.20 -8.81 -10.26
CA SER A 148 -14.52 -8.22 -11.42
C SER A 148 -13.01 -8.46 -11.40
N GLY A 149 -12.45 -8.66 -10.20
CA GLY A 149 -11.01 -8.77 -9.98
C GLY A 149 -10.26 -7.44 -10.07
N ALA A 150 -10.97 -6.30 -10.09
CA ALA A 150 -10.35 -5.00 -10.02
C ALA A 150 -9.54 -4.86 -8.72
N THR A 151 -8.31 -4.36 -8.83
CA THR A 151 -7.39 -4.16 -7.72
C THR A 151 -6.62 -2.87 -7.91
N ALA A 152 -6.32 -2.19 -6.80
CA ALA A 152 -5.46 -1.01 -6.76
C ALA A 152 -4.65 -1.03 -5.47
N SER A 153 -3.52 -0.32 -5.46
CA SER A 153 -2.64 -0.28 -4.29
C SER A 153 -2.02 1.10 -4.10
N ILE A 154 -1.83 1.47 -2.83
CA ILE A 154 -1.03 2.62 -2.41
C ILE A 154 0.24 2.07 -1.78
N GLN A 155 1.40 2.43 -2.33
CA GLN A 155 2.68 2.11 -1.72
C GLN A 155 2.96 3.11 -0.60
N VAL A 156 3.45 2.64 0.55
CA VAL A 156 3.85 3.50 1.66
C VAL A 156 5.28 3.17 2.04
N ASN A 157 6.16 4.17 1.93
CA ASN A 157 7.55 4.07 2.36
C ASN A 157 7.78 5.04 3.51
N LEU A 158 8.45 4.54 4.54
CA LEU A 158 8.75 5.27 5.77
C LEU A 158 10.23 5.13 6.09
N GLN A 159 10.91 6.25 6.28
CA GLN A 159 12.23 6.30 6.86
C GLN A 159 12.13 6.76 8.32
N VAL A 160 12.56 5.92 9.25
CA VAL A 160 12.77 6.29 10.65
C VAL A 160 14.25 6.61 10.80
N ILE A 161 14.55 7.87 11.08
CA ILE A 161 15.90 8.39 11.25
C ILE A 161 16.25 8.22 12.73
N GLN A 162 17.28 7.42 13.03
CA GLN A 162 17.90 7.43 14.34
C GLN A 162 18.86 8.63 14.37
N PRO A 163 18.60 9.67 15.17
CA PRO A 163 19.57 10.75 15.32
C PRO A 163 20.81 10.26 16.07
N PRO A 164 21.96 10.92 15.88
CA PRO A 164 23.21 10.52 16.51
C PRO A 164 23.11 10.55 18.03
N VAL A 165 23.76 9.60 18.68
CA VAL A 165 23.89 9.55 20.14
C VAL A 165 25.33 9.78 20.50
N ALA A 166 25.61 10.80 21.33
CA ALA A 166 26.98 11.18 21.69
C ALA A 166 27.79 10.01 22.28
N SER A 167 27.09 9.08 22.95
CA SER A 167 27.68 7.92 23.62
C SER A 167 27.82 6.67 22.73
N ASP A 168 27.30 6.71 21.50
CA ASP A 168 27.48 5.70 20.45
C ASP A 168 28.72 6.11 19.65
N PHE A 169 29.88 5.55 20.01
CA PHE A 169 31.18 5.95 19.49
C PHE A 169 31.55 5.25 18.19
N ASP A 170 31.00 4.06 17.93
CA ASP A 170 31.24 3.29 16.70
C ASP A 170 30.11 3.39 15.65
N GLU A 171 29.06 4.14 15.97
CA GLU A 171 27.98 4.61 15.09
C GLU A 171 27.11 3.46 14.56
N ASP A 172 26.86 2.45 15.38
CA ASP A 172 26.05 1.29 15.02
C ASP A 172 24.57 1.39 15.44
N GLY A 173 24.21 2.44 16.20
CA GLY A 173 22.85 2.80 16.55
C GLY A 173 22.41 2.32 17.94
N ASP A 174 23.31 1.73 18.73
CA ASP A 174 23.08 1.47 20.14
C ASP A 174 24.22 2.00 21.04
N VAL A 175 24.10 1.78 22.35
CA VAL A 175 25.14 2.17 23.31
C VAL A 175 25.42 0.97 24.20
N ASP A 176 26.58 0.38 24.02
CA ASP A 176 26.89 -0.93 24.59
C ASP A 176 28.35 -1.10 25.09
N LEU A 177 28.84 -2.35 25.14
CA LEU A 177 30.15 -2.66 25.69
C LEU A 177 31.30 -2.26 24.75
N GLU A 178 31.07 -2.19 23.44
CA GLU A 178 32.01 -1.74 22.44
C GLU A 178 32.32 -0.25 22.67
N ASP A 179 31.27 0.55 22.88
CA ASP A 179 31.37 1.96 23.23
C ASP A 179 31.98 2.18 24.60
N PHE A 180 31.58 1.37 25.59
CA PHE A 180 32.22 1.43 26.90
C PHE A 180 33.72 1.14 26.78
N GLY A 181 34.11 0.21 25.91
CA GLY A 181 35.50 -0.08 25.60
C GLY A 181 36.22 1.13 25.00
N PHE A 182 35.55 1.95 24.19
CA PHE A 182 36.08 3.21 23.69
C PHE A 182 36.23 4.26 24.80
N LEU A 183 35.19 4.48 25.60
CA LEU A 183 35.21 5.38 26.76
C LEU A 183 36.34 5.02 27.73
N GLN A 184 36.49 3.74 28.05
CA GLN A 184 37.52 3.23 28.94
C GLN A 184 38.94 3.50 28.40
N ARG A 185 39.15 3.35 27.08
CA ARG A 185 40.44 3.65 26.43
C ARG A 185 40.83 5.13 26.56
N CYS A 186 39.83 6.01 26.61
CA CYS A 186 40.02 7.45 26.72
C CYS A 186 39.96 7.98 28.17
N TYR A 187 39.61 7.14 29.15
CA TYR A 187 39.44 7.56 30.53
C TYR A 187 40.75 8.16 31.09
N SER A 188 40.63 9.33 31.73
CA SER A 188 41.75 10.18 32.19
C SER A 188 42.60 10.82 31.09
N ALA A 189 42.11 10.92 29.85
CA ALA A 189 42.79 11.64 28.78
C ALA A 189 42.94 13.13 29.13
N LEU A 190 44.19 13.64 29.06
CA LEU A 190 44.49 15.06 29.24
C LEU A 190 45.74 15.54 28.47
N PRO A 191 45.63 16.60 27.64
CA PRO A 191 44.39 17.18 27.15
C PRO A 191 43.64 16.16 26.27
N VAL A 192 42.30 16.23 26.27
CA VAL A 192 41.50 15.42 25.35
C VAL A 192 41.88 15.80 23.91
N SER A 193 42.23 14.80 23.10
CA SER A 193 42.69 14.99 21.72
C SER A 193 42.50 13.71 20.90
N GLY A 194 42.51 13.85 19.57
CA GLY A 194 42.29 12.73 18.65
C GLY A 194 40.90 12.12 18.81
N GLU A 195 40.81 10.79 18.72
CA GLU A 195 39.54 10.05 18.85
C GLU A 195 38.86 10.27 20.21
N CYS A 196 39.62 10.54 21.27
CA CYS A 196 39.07 10.73 22.61
C CYS A 196 38.23 12.00 22.78
N VAL A 197 38.20 12.89 21.79
CA VAL A 197 37.29 14.06 21.80
C VAL A 197 35.83 13.61 21.81
N LYS A 198 35.48 12.49 21.14
CA LYS A 198 34.11 11.96 21.19
C LYS A 198 33.70 11.53 22.61
N ALA A 199 34.65 11.06 23.42
CA ALA A 199 34.41 10.55 24.76
C ALA A 199 34.25 11.64 25.85
N ASP A 200 34.48 12.92 25.51
CA ASP A 200 34.23 14.09 26.37
C ASP A 200 32.77 14.53 26.20
N LEU A 201 31.86 13.77 26.82
CA LEU A 201 30.41 13.89 26.66
C LEU A 201 29.86 15.13 27.38
N ASN A 202 30.54 15.64 28.42
CA ASN A 202 30.15 16.88 29.10
C ASN A 202 30.84 18.14 28.53
N ASN A 203 31.76 17.99 27.59
CA ASN A 203 32.55 19.05 26.95
C ASN A 203 33.36 19.90 27.95
N ASP A 204 33.88 19.27 29.02
CA ASP A 204 34.70 19.96 30.03
C ASP A 204 36.22 19.92 29.72
N GLY A 205 36.62 19.16 28.70
CA GLY A 205 38.01 18.96 28.29
C GLY A 205 38.72 17.79 28.99
N PHE A 206 38.01 16.96 29.75
CA PHE A 206 38.52 15.82 30.52
C PHE A 206 37.60 14.60 30.39
N VAL A 207 38.07 13.48 29.85
CA VAL A 207 37.28 12.22 29.91
C VAL A 207 37.38 11.60 31.30
N ASN A 208 36.31 11.68 32.10
CA ASN A 208 36.31 11.31 33.51
C ASN A 208 34.96 10.69 33.98
N GLN A 209 34.73 10.70 35.29
CA GLN A 209 33.53 10.12 35.89
C GLN A 209 32.24 10.83 35.43
N GLU A 210 32.30 12.14 35.15
CA GLU A 210 31.15 12.90 34.67
C GLU A 210 30.70 12.43 33.28
N ASP A 211 31.63 12.09 32.38
CA ASP A 211 31.31 11.48 31.09
C ASP A 211 30.75 10.07 31.26
N PHE A 212 31.32 9.28 32.16
CA PHE A 212 30.77 7.96 32.46
C PHE A 212 29.33 8.03 32.96
N VAL A 213 28.97 9.06 33.73
CA VAL A 213 27.56 9.26 34.14
C VAL A 213 26.67 9.49 32.93
N LYS A 214 27.07 10.34 31.97
CA LYS A 214 26.31 10.56 30.73
C LYS A 214 26.19 9.28 29.90
N PHE A 215 27.30 8.58 29.70
CA PHE A 215 27.33 7.30 29.01
C PHE A 215 26.37 6.28 29.65
N SER A 216 26.42 6.14 30.98
CA SER A 216 25.63 5.15 31.70
C SER A 216 24.11 5.38 31.63
N LEU A 217 23.67 6.60 31.34
CA LEU A 217 22.24 6.90 31.09
C LEU A 217 21.76 6.31 29.77
N CYS A 218 22.68 6.16 28.82
CA CYS A 218 22.41 5.75 27.45
C CYS A 218 22.73 4.28 27.21
N PHE A 219 23.54 3.66 28.05
CA PHE A 219 23.87 2.24 27.97
C PHE A 219 22.62 1.35 28.09
N ARG A 220 22.30 0.64 27.00
CA ARG A 220 21.19 -0.31 26.94
C ARG A 220 21.66 -1.74 26.62
N GLY A 221 22.83 -1.88 26.01
CA GLY A 221 23.41 -3.14 25.58
C GLY A 221 23.13 -3.46 24.11
N GLU A 222 23.88 -4.43 23.59
CA GLU A 222 23.93 -4.83 22.18
C GLU A 222 22.53 -5.07 21.58
N GLY A 223 22.27 -4.42 20.44
CA GLY A 223 21.04 -4.49 19.66
C GLY A 223 19.84 -3.78 20.26
N ILE A 224 20.01 -3.00 21.33
CA ILE A 224 18.94 -2.21 21.95
C ILE A 224 19.12 -0.73 21.58
N PRO A 225 18.27 -0.17 20.70
CA PRO A 225 18.39 1.21 20.28
C PRO A 225 18.50 2.18 21.45
N SER A 226 19.37 3.17 21.30
CA SER A 226 19.58 4.24 22.26
C SER A 226 18.26 4.95 22.61
N ASP A 227 18.09 5.32 23.88
CA ASP A 227 16.92 6.08 24.33
C ASP A 227 16.81 7.42 23.59
N PRO A 228 15.61 7.88 23.17
CA PRO A 228 15.48 9.19 22.53
C PRO A 228 15.99 10.35 23.38
N SER A 229 16.03 10.22 24.71
CA SER A 229 16.62 11.23 25.60
C SER A 229 18.15 11.33 25.54
N CYS A 230 18.82 10.39 24.87
CA CYS A 230 20.28 10.34 24.70
C CYS A 230 20.78 10.97 23.41
N GLN A 231 19.87 11.48 22.60
CA GLN A 231 20.16 12.19 21.36
C GLN A 231 20.81 13.55 21.68
N GLU A 232 21.75 13.98 20.85
CA GLU A 232 22.53 15.24 21.03
C GLU A 232 21.71 16.54 20.94
#